data_AF-A0A3N5RCI0-F1
#
_entry.id   AF-A0A3N5RCI0-F1
#
_cell.length_a   1.000
_cell.length_b   1.000
_cell.length_c   1.000
_cell.angle_alpha   90.00
_cell.angle_beta   90.00
_cell.angle_gamma   90.00
#
_symmetry.space_group_name_H-M   'P 1'
#
loop_
_entity.id
_entity.type
_entity.pdbx_description
1 polymer ?
#
loop_
_entity_poly.entity_id
_entity_poly.type
_entity_poly.pdbx_seq_one_letter_code
_entity_poly.pdbx_strand_id
1 'polypeptide(L)' 'MFLSPRDIDKLYIFMSAEVARKRKTRGLKLNYPESVALIADHILEGARDGKSVSELM' A
#
# COMPACT_ATOMS: atom_id res chain seq x y z
N MET A 1 19.92 -8.67 -3.21
CA MET A 1 18.64 -9.30 -2.79
C MET A 1 18.20 -10.26 -3.88
N PHE A 2 17.55 -11.37 -3.52
CA PHE A 2 16.94 -12.31 -4.46
C PHE A 2 15.42 -12.10 -4.45
N LEU A 3 14.96 -11.05 -5.13
CA LEU A 3 13.55 -10.68 -5.17
C LEU A 3 12.82 -11.57 -6.18
N SER A 4 11.70 -12.16 -5.76
CA SER A 4 10.79 -12.79 -6.70
C SER A 4 10.04 -11.72 -7.50
N PRO A 5 9.47 -12.05 -8.67
CA PRO A 5 8.60 -11.12 -9.40
C PRO A 5 7.48 -10.55 -8.51
N ARG A 6 6.93 -11.37 -7.61
CA ARG A 6 5.88 -10.96 -6.67
C ARG A 6 6.36 -9.93 -5.65
N ASP A 7 7.61 -9.98 -5.23
CA ASP A 7 8.16 -8.99 -4.31
C ASP A 7 8.33 -7.65 -5.02
N ILE A 8 8.74 -7.67 -6.29
CA ILE A 8 8.83 -6.48 -7.14
C ILE A 8 7.44 -5.86 -7.33
N ASP A 9 6.40 -6.67 -7.58
CA ASP A 9 5.04 -6.16 -7.73
C ASP A 9 4.53 -5.44 -6.46
N LYS A 10 4.87 -5.96 -5.28
CA LYS A 10 4.54 -5.32 -3.99
C LYS A 10 5.28 -3.98 -3.81
N LEU A 11 6.50 -3.84 -4.33
CA LEU A 11 7.19 -2.55 -4.33
C LEU A 11 6.45 -1.51 -5.18
N TYR A 12 5.81 -1.90 -6.27
CA TYR A 12 4.96 -0.98 -7.06
C TYR A 12 3.71 -0.54 -6.28
N ILE A 13 3.14 -1.40 -5.44
CA ILE A 13 2.04 -1.04 -4.55
C ILE A 13 2.51 0.02 -3.55
N PHE A 14 3.62 -0.23 -2.85
CA PHE A 14 4.20 0.72 -1.89
C PHE A 14 4.49 2.08 -2.54
N MET A 15 5.14 2.08 -3.72
CA MET A 15 5.45 3.31 -4.43
C MET A 15 4.18 4.09 -4.83
N SER A 16 3.15 3.39 -5.29
CA SER A 16 1.85 3.99 -5.63
C SER A 16 1.17 4.59 -4.39
N ALA A 17 1.22 3.88 -3.26
CA ALA A 17 0.69 4.33 -1.99
C ALA A 17 1.42 5.58 -1.48
N GLU A 18 2.74 5.65 -1.60
CA GLU A 18 3.54 6.82 -1.24
C GLU A 18 3.14 8.07 -2.04
N VAL A 19 2.91 7.93 -3.34
CA VAL A 19 2.40 9.01 -4.18
C VAL A 19 1.01 9.45 -3.71
N ALA A 20 0.13 8.50 -3.41
CA ALA A 20 -1.22 8.77 -2.91
C ALA A 20 -1.20 9.48 -1.55
N ARG A 21 -0.35 9.06 -0.59
CA ARG A 21 -0.17 9.72 0.70
C ARG A 21 0.24 11.18 0.51
N LYS A 22 1.24 11.44 -0.33
CA LYS A 22 1.71 12.81 -0.64
C LYS A 22 0.63 13.68 -1.30
N ARG A 23 -0.25 13.09 -2.12
CA ARG A 23 -1.40 13.81 -2.71
C ARG A 23 -2.45 14.11 -1.64
N LYS A 24 -2.78 13.14 -0.78
CA LYS A 24 -3.71 13.28 0.34
C LYS A 24 -3.26 14.36 1.33
N THR A 25 -1.98 14.41 1.68
CA THR A 25 -1.45 15.43 2.63
C THR A 25 -1.52 16.86 2.08
N ARG A 26 -1.54 17.03 0.76
CA ARG A 26 -1.82 18.33 0.10
C ARG A 26 -3.32 18.65 0.00
N GLY A 27 -4.20 17.82 0.55
CA GLY A 27 -5.65 18.03 0.55
C GLY A 27 -6.36 17.60 -0.73
N LEU A 28 -5.70 16.84 -1.62
CA LEU A 28 -6.34 16.31 -2.82
C LEU A 28 -7.25 15.14 -2.47
N LYS A 29 -8.45 15.09 -3.09
CA LYS A 29 -9.29 13.90 -3.07
C LYS A 29 -8.61 12.80 -3.87
N LEU A 30 -8.57 11.60 -3.31
CA LEU A 30 -7.95 10.46 -3.97
C LEU A 30 -8.84 9.94 -5.08
N ASN A 31 -8.20 9.53 -6.18
CA ASN A 31 -8.86 8.78 -7.23
C ASN A 31 -8.91 7.27 -6.90
N TYR A 32 -9.48 6.49 -7.83
CA TYR A 32 -9.62 5.04 -7.66
C TYR A 32 -8.29 4.32 -7.40
N PRO A 33 -7.27 4.38 -8.29
CA PRO A 33 -6.03 3.63 -8.06
C PRO A 33 -5.24 4.10 -6.83
N GLU A 34 -5.30 5.39 -6.48
CA GLU A 34 -4.69 5.90 -5.26
C GLU A 34 -5.34 5.32 -4.00
N SER A 35 -6.67 5.23 -3.99
CA SER A 35 -7.41 4.65 -2.87
C SER A 35 -7.09 3.17 -2.72
N VAL A 36 -7.07 2.43 -3.83
CA VAL A 36 -6.70 1.00 -3.85
C VAL A 36 -5.27 0.81 -3.36
N ALA A 37 -4.31 1.63 -3.82
CA ALA A 37 -2.92 1.52 -3.42
C ALA A 37 -2.74 1.73 -1.91
N LEU A 38 -3.40 2.74 -1.32
CA LEU A 38 -3.32 2.97 0.13
C LEU A 38 -3.90 1.81 0.95
N ILE A 39 -5.02 1.23 0.51
CA ILE A 39 -5.65 0.11 1.22
C ILE A 39 -4.76 -1.13 1.13
N ALA A 40 -4.25 -1.45 -0.06
CA ALA A 40 -3.38 -2.60 -0.27
C ALA A 40 -2.09 -2.49 0.55
N ASP A 41 -1.47 -1.31 0.55
CA ASP A 41 -0.28 -1.01 1.31
C ASP A 41 -0.52 -1.11 2.84
N HIS A 42 -1.67 -0.63 3.33
CA HIS A 42 -2.07 -0.81 4.74
C HIS A 42 -2.13 -2.30 5.15
N ILE A 43 -2.70 -3.16 4.30
CA ILE A 43 -2.79 -4.60 4.56
C ILE A 43 -1.39 -5.23 4.54
N LEU A 44 -0.54 -4.85 3.58
CA LEU A 44 0.82 -5.40 3.46
C LEU A 44 1.69 -5.03 4.67
N GLU A 45 1.66 -3.78 5.10
CA GLU A 45 2.39 -3.32 6.29
C GLU A 45 1.80 -3.92 7.57
N GLY A 46 0.48 -4.00 7.68
CA GLY A 46 -0.18 -4.63 8.82
C GLY A 46 0.15 -6.13 8.94
N ALA A 47 0.23 -6.85 7.82
CA ALA A 47 0.70 -8.23 7.82
C ALA A 47 2.18 -8.32 8.22
N ARG A 48 3.00 -7.32 7.84
CA ARG A 48 4.41 -7.25 8.25
C ARG A 48 4.57 -6.98 9.74
N ASP A 49 3.66 -6.21 10.34
CA ASP A 49 3.55 -5.95 11.78
C ASP A 49 3.08 -7.18 12.58
N GLY A 50 2.65 -8.25 11.91
CA GLY A 50 2.19 -9.48 12.54
C GLY A 50 0.71 -9.48 12.92
N LYS A 51 -0.09 -8.55 12.39
CA LYS A 51 -1.54 -8.53 12.61
C LYS A 51 -2.21 -9.72 11.91
N SER A 52 -3.25 -10.24 12.55
CA SER A 52 -4.12 -11.27 11.99
C SER A 52 -4.97 -10.71 10.85
N VAL A 53 -5.49 -11.61 10.01
CA VAL A 53 -6.37 -11.25 8.89
C VAL A 53 -7.60 -10.48 9.38
N SER A 54 -8.21 -10.90 10.50
CA SER A 54 -9.39 -10.24 11.06
C SER A 54 -9.13 -8.84 11.62
N GLU A 55 -7.87 -8.50 11.96
CA GLU A 55 -7.51 -7.15 12.40
C GLU A 55 -7.26 -6.19 11.23
N LEU A 56 -7.12 -6.71 10.01
CA LEU A 56 -6.81 -5.94 8.79
C LEU A 56 -8.01 -5.79 7.85
N MET A 57 -9.16 -6.38 8.19
CA MET A 57 -10.43 -6.30 7.44
C MET A 57 -11.39 -5.33 8.10
#